data_AF-A0AAP9MJ57-F1
#
_entry.id   AF-A0AAP9MJ57-F1
#
_cell.length_a   1.000
_cell.length_b   1.000
_cell.length_c   1.000
_cell.angle_alpha   90.00
_cell.angle_beta   90.00
_cell.angle_gamma   90.00
#
_symmetry.space_group_name_H-M   'P 1'
#
loop_
_entity.id
_entity.type
_entity.pdbx_description
1 polymer ?
#
loop_
_entity_poly.entity_id
_entity_poly.type
_entity_poly.pdbx_seq_one_letter_code
_entity_poly.pdbx_strand_id
1 'polypeptide(L)'
;MKYNNIIFLGLCLGLTTYSALSADSVIKISGRVLDYGCTVSSDSLNFTVDLQKNSARQFPTTGSTSPAVPFQITLSECSKGTTGVRVAFNGIEDAENNTLLKLDEGSNTASGLGIEILDANMRPVKLNDLHAGMQWIPLVPEQNNILPYSARLKSTQKSVNPGLVRASATFTLEFQ
;
A
#
# COMPACT_ATOMS: atom_id res chain seq x y z
N MET A 1 -91.28 -43.63 -29.58
CA MET A 1 -90.95 -42.19 -29.50
C MET A 1 -91.07 -41.72 -28.06
N LYS A 2 -89.95 -41.46 -27.38
CA LYS A 2 -89.79 -40.46 -26.32
C LYS A 2 -88.33 -40.50 -25.82
N TYR A 3 -87.65 -39.37 -26.01
CA TYR A 3 -86.34 -39.02 -25.49
C TYR A 3 -86.37 -38.98 -23.96
N ASN A 4 -85.23 -39.26 -23.30
CA ASN A 4 -84.94 -38.58 -22.04
C ASN A 4 -83.47 -38.14 -21.94
N ASN A 5 -83.34 -36.91 -21.48
CA ASN A 5 -82.17 -36.06 -21.35
C ASN A 5 -81.16 -36.58 -20.32
N ILE A 6 -79.86 -36.39 -20.60
CA ILE A 6 -78.84 -36.26 -19.56
C ILE A 6 -78.11 -34.93 -19.74
N ILE A 7 -78.20 -34.13 -18.68
CA ILE A 7 -77.66 -32.80 -18.48
C ILE A 7 -76.18 -32.93 -18.12
N PHE A 8 -75.29 -32.23 -18.84
CA PHE A 8 -73.89 -32.07 -18.43
C PHE A 8 -73.68 -30.64 -17.90
N LEU A 9 -73.41 -30.54 -16.61
CA LEU A 9 -73.20 -29.31 -15.85
C LEU A 9 -71.79 -28.78 -16.16
N GLY A 10 -71.68 -27.72 -16.98
CA GLY A 10 -70.41 -27.10 -17.35
C GLY A 10 -69.85 -26.21 -16.24
N LEU A 11 -68.76 -26.65 -15.60
CA LEU A 11 -67.98 -25.86 -14.65
C LEU A 11 -67.13 -24.83 -15.42
N CYS A 12 -67.58 -23.58 -15.44
CA CYS A 12 -66.86 -22.47 -16.07
C CYS A 12 -65.77 -21.96 -15.11
N LEU A 13 -64.53 -22.44 -15.25
CA LEU A 13 -63.35 -21.86 -14.58
C LEU A 13 -63.03 -20.50 -15.22
N GLY A 14 -63.39 -19.41 -14.55
CA GLY A 14 -62.93 -18.07 -14.91
C GLY A 14 -61.45 -17.90 -14.61
N LEU A 15 -60.60 -17.99 -15.64
CA LEU A 15 -59.19 -17.59 -15.55
C LEU A 15 -59.12 -16.06 -15.52
N THR A 16 -58.98 -15.48 -14.33
CA THR A 16 -58.62 -14.06 -14.19
C THR A 16 -57.14 -13.91 -14.51
N THR A 17 -56.81 -13.41 -15.69
CA THR A 17 -55.42 -13.08 -16.05
C THR A 17 -55.00 -11.81 -15.29
N TYR A 18 -54.27 -11.99 -14.19
CA TYR A 18 -53.51 -10.89 -13.58
C TYR A 18 -52.45 -10.44 -14.60
N SER A 19 -52.63 -9.25 -15.16
CA SER A 19 -51.59 -8.63 -15.96
C SER A 19 -50.48 -8.18 -15.00
N ALA A 20 -49.39 -8.95 -14.92
CA ALA A 20 -48.21 -8.51 -14.20
C ALA A 20 -47.60 -7.31 -14.95
N LEU A 21 -47.76 -6.11 -14.39
CA LEU A 21 -47.06 -4.91 -14.88
C LEU A 21 -45.61 -5.00 -14.40
N SER A 22 -44.68 -5.39 -15.28
CA SER A 22 -43.25 -5.21 -14.99
C SER A 22 -42.91 -3.74 -15.15
N ALA A 23 -42.45 -3.10 -14.08
CA ALA A 23 -41.88 -1.77 -14.16
C ALA A 23 -40.42 -1.89 -14.61
N ASP A 24 -40.19 -1.72 -15.91
CA ASP A 24 -38.84 -1.75 -16.46
C ASP A 24 -38.07 -0.52 -15.96
N SER A 25 -37.04 -0.77 -15.13
CA SER A 25 -36.19 0.27 -14.59
C SER A 25 -34.94 0.40 -15.46
N VAL A 26 -34.71 1.59 -16.02
CA VAL A 26 -33.53 1.88 -16.84
C VAL A 26 -32.44 2.50 -15.97
N ILE A 27 -31.36 1.76 -15.73
CA ILE A 27 -30.16 2.28 -15.07
C ILE A 27 -29.29 2.96 -16.12
N LYS A 28 -29.08 4.28 -15.99
CA LYS A 28 -28.14 5.04 -16.84
C LYS A 28 -26.82 5.19 -16.10
N ILE A 29 -25.77 4.58 -16.64
CA ILE A 29 -24.41 4.64 -16.09
C ILE A 29 -23.59 5.56 -16.99
N SER A 30 -22.90 6.53 -16.39
CA SER A 30 -21.98 7.43 -17.09
C SER A 30 -20.72 7.61 -16.26
N GLY A 31 -19.60 7.89 -16.92
CA GLY A 31 -18.31 8.11 -16.27
C GLY A 31 -17.33 8.84 -17.17
N ARG A 32 -16.20 9.26 -16.61
CA ARG A 32 -15.08 9.88 -17.32
C ARG A 32 -13.81 9.11 -16.99
N VAL A 33 -13.01 8.83 -18.02
CA VAL A 33 -11.68 8.25 -17.84
C VAL A 33 -10.67 9.39 -17.68
N LEU A 34 -9.85 9.31 -16.65
CA LEU A 34 -8.79 10.28 -16.33
C LEU A 34 -7.47 9.52 -16.31
N ASP A 35 -6.40 10.18 -16.73
CA ASP A 35 -5.05 9.62 -16.75
C ASP A 35 -4.29 10.11 -15.51
N TYR A 36 -4.01 9.19 -14.58
CA TYR A 36 -3.31 9.44 -13.33
C TYR A 36 -2.24 8.37 -13.12
N GLY A 37 -1.07 8.78 -12.66
CA GLY A 37 0.06 7.93 -12.37
C GLY A 37 1.39 8.50 -12.86
N CYS A 38 2.46 7.91 -12.33
CA CYS A 38 3.81 8.01 -12.85
C CYS A 38 4.40 6.60 -12.98
N THR A 39 5.37 6.43 -13.86
CA THR A 39 6.23 5.24 -13.92
C THR A 39 7.31 5.33 -12.84
N VAL A 40 7.61 4.24 -12.15
CA VAL A 40 8.80 4.16 -11.29
C VAL A 40 10.03 3.97 -12.16
N SER A 41 11.02 4.86 -12.03
CA SER A 41 12.27 4.78 -12.81
C SER A 41 13.01 3.47 -12.53
N SER A 42 13.71 2.94 -13.54
CA SER A 42 14.48 1.68 -13.44
C SER A 42 15.47 1.68 -12.28
N ASP A 43 16.11 2.82 -12.01
CA ASP A 43 17.09 2.95 -10.93
C ASP A 43 16.46 2.90 -9.54
N SER A 44 15.14 3.04 -9.48
CA SER A 44 14.32 2.88 -8.27
C SER A 44 13.59 1.53 -8.22
N LEU A 45 13.82 0.65 -9.20
CA LEU A 45 13.38 -0.74 -9.18
C LEU A 45 14.45 -1.59 -8.50
N ASN A 46 14.13 -2.16 -7.33
CA ASN A 46 14.97 -3.15 -6.63
C ASN A 46 16.43 -2.70 -6.40
N PHE A 47 16.61 -1.59 -5.67
CA PHE A 47 17.93 -1.09 -5.30
C PHE A 47 18.32 -1.52 -3.87
N THR A 48 19.63 -1.44 -3.58
CA THR A 48 20.18 -1.70 -2.24
C THR A 48 20.68 -0.40 -1.62
N VAL A 49 20.35 -0.16 -0.36
CA VAL A 49 20.91 0.92 0.45
C VAL A 49 22.02 0.35 1.33
N ASP A 50 23.28 0.70 1.05
CA ASP A 50 24.41 0.28 1.88
C ASP A 50 24.50 1.17 3.12
N LEU A 51 24.04 0.65 4.27
CA LEU A 51 24.13 1.32 5.57
C LEU A 51 25.56 1.44 6.12
N GLN A 52 26.55 0.96 5.37
CA GLN A 52 27.97 0.97 5.69
C GLN A 52 28.31 0.14 6.94
N LYS A 53 29.61 0.04 7.23
CA LYS A 53 30.10 -0.67 8.41
C LYS A 53 29.89 0.17 9.65
N ASN A 54 29.16 -0.39 10.60
CA ASN A 54 28.79 0.26 11.86
C ASN A 54 29.36 -0.52 13.04
N SER A 55 30.08 0.16 13.94
CA SER A 55 30.57 -0.47 15.17
C SER A 55 29.43 -0.65 16.16
N ALA A 56 29.30 -1.82 16.79
CA ALA A 56 28.32 -2.05 17.85
C ALA A 56 28.49 -1.07 19.03
N ARG A 57 29.71 -0.59 19.28
CA ARG A 57 30.03 0.37 20.35
C ARG A 57 29.36 1.74 20.17
N GLN A 58 28.91 2.08 18.97
CA GLN A 58 28.21 3.35 18.73
C GLN A 58 26.75 3.33 19.21
N PHE A 59 26.26 2.18 19.67
CA PHE A 59 24.90 1.99 20.17
C PHE A 59 24.91 1.72 21.69
N PRO A 60 25.28 2.70 22.54
CA PRO A 60 25.44 2.50 23.98
C PRO A 60 24.11 2.35 24.74
N THR A 61 23.00 2.77 24.15
CA THR A 61 21.66 2.77 24.75
C THR A 61 20.61 2.43 23.72
N THR A 62 19.43 1.98 24.15
CA THR A 62 18.25 1.89 23.28
C THR A 62 17.95 3.24 22.65
N GLY A 63 17.65 3.26 21.35
CA GLY A 63 17.36 4.46 20.57
C GLY A 63 18.57 5.18 19.99
N SER A 64 19.80 4.73 20.28
CA SER A 64 21.00 5.22 19.57
C SER A 64 20.94 4.87 18.09
N THR A 65 21.50 5.73 17.24
CA THR A 65 21.39 5.58 15.78
C THR A 65 22.73 5.68 15.07
N SER A 66 22.86 4.99 13.93
CA SER A 66 23.95 5.25 12.99
C SER A 66 23.75 6.60 12.27
N PRO A 67 24.77 7.08 11.53
CA PRO A 67 24.56 8.06 10.48
C PRO A 67 23.50 7.58 9.49
N ALA A 68 22.74 8.54 8.93
CA ALA A 68 21.72 8.26 7.94
C ALA A 68 22.34 8.19 6.53
N VAL A 69 21.92 7.20 5.76
CA VAL A 69 22.31 7.02 4.37
C VAL A 69 21.15 7.45 3.47
N PRO A 70 21.35 8.45 2.60
CA PRO A 70 20.29 8.93 1.73
C PRO A 70 20.03 7.93 0.59
N PHE A 71 18.77 7.86 0.18
CA PHE A 71 18.34 7.19 -1.04
C PHE A 71 17.15 7.93 -1.64
N GLN A 72 16.76 7.62 -2.87
CA GLN A 72 15.65 8.30 -3.54
C GLN A 72 14.79 7.34 -4.34
N ILE A 73 13.50 7.68 -4.42
CA ILE A 73 12.55 7.06 -5.35
C ILE A 73 12.30 8.08 -6.45
N THR A 74 12.59 7.71 -7.69
CA THR A 74 12.40 8.59 -8.86
C THR A 74 11.17 8.13 -9.63
N LEU A 75 10.22 9.05 -9.79
CA LEU A 75 9.02 8.88 -10.59
C LEU A 75 9.21 9.62 -11.91
N SER A 76 8.99 8.94 -13.02
CA SER A 76 9.10 9.46 -14.39
C SER A 76 7.77 9.35 -15.12
N GLU A 77 7.66 10.01 -16.28
CA GLU A 77 6.49 9.89 -17.15
C GLU A 77 5.16 10.17 -16.42
N CYS A 78 5.17 11.14 -15.50
CA CYS A 78 3.97 11.51 -14.76
C CYS A 78 2.91 12.13 -15.68
N SER A 79 1.68 11.63 -15.61
CA SER A 79 0.57 12.17 -16.40
C SER A 79 0.24 13.62 -16.00
N LYS A 80 -0.44 14.34 -16.89
CA LYS A 80 -0.90 15.72 -16.64
C LYS A 80 -1.84 15.85 -15.43
N GLY A 81 -2.59 14.80 -15.12
CA GLY A 81 -3.52 14.78 -13.99
C GLY A 81 -2.83 14.55 -12.64
N THR A 82 -1.60 14.04 -12.65
CA THR A 82 -0.91 13.57 -11.44
C THR A 82 -0.26 14.73 -10.70
N THR A 83 -0.88 15.12 -9.58
CA THR A 83 -0.45 16.28 -8.79
C THR A 83 0.10 15.91 -7.41
N GLY A 84 -0.09 14.66 -7.00
CA GLY A 84 0.37 14.18 -5.71
C GLY A 84 0.57 12.68 -5.69
N VAL A 85 1.41 12.23 -4.76
CA VAL A 85 1.61 10.82 -4.45
C VAL A 85 1.68 10.60 -2.94
N ARG A 86 1.22 9.44 -2.49
CA ARG A 86 1.52 8.89 -1.16
C ARG A 86 2.41 7.69 -1.32
N VAL A 87 3.37 7.56 -0.42
CA VAL A 87 4.30 6.43 -0.39
C VAL A 87 4.14 5.72 0.94
N ALA A 88 3.77 4.45 0.91
CA ALA A 88 3.83 3.58 2.08
C ALA A 88 5.03 2.64 1.94
N PHE A 89 5.78 2.44 3.03
CA PHE A 89 6.82 1.42 3.10
C PHE A 89 6.28 0.23 3.88
N ASN A 90 6.32 -0.95 3.28
CA ASN A 90 5.83 -2.19 3.82
C ASN A 90 6.99 -3.15 4.08
N GLY A 91 6.96 -3.84 5.21
CA GLY A 91 8.01 -4.77 5.60
C GLY A 91 7.71 -5.42 6.94
N ILE A 92 8.55 -6.37 7.33
CA ILE A 92 8.41 -7.03 8.63
C ILE A 92 8.92 -6.07 9.71
N GLU A 93 8.05 -5.74 10.66
CA GLU A 93 8.36 -4.87 11.78
C GLU A 93 9.24 -5.58 12.82
N ASP A 94 10.17 -4.84 13.43
CA ASP A 94 10.95 -5.32 14.57
C ASP A 94 10.03 -5.55 15.78
N ALA A 95 10.22 -6.67 16.47
CA ALA A 95 9.34 -7.09 17.56
C ALA A 95 9.43 -6.20 18.81
N GLU A 96 10.58 -5.57 19.04
CA GLU A 96 10.80 -4.67 20.18
C GLU A 96 10.40 -3.23 19.84
N ASN A 97 10.45 -2.86 18.55
CA ASN A 97 10.03 -1.54 18.08
C ASN A 97 9.42 -1.61 16.67
N ASN A 98 8.09 -1.58 16.61
CA ASN A 98 7.33 -1.69 15.37
C ASN A 98 7.49 -0.51 14.37
N THR A 99 8.20 0.55 14.75
CA THR A 99 8.57 1.63 13.81
C THR A 99 9.80 1.30 12.96
N LEU A 100 10.45 0.16 13.22
CA LEU A 100 11.67 -0.28 12.55
C LEU A 100 11.43 -1.54 11.73
N LEU A 101 12.17 -1.68 10.63
CA LEU A 101 12.25 -2.95 9.91
C LEU A 101 13.10 -3.93 10.73
N LYS A 102 12.58 -5.15 10.88
CA LYS A 102 13.28 -6.29 11.43
C LYS A 102 14.45 -6.68 10.52
N LEU A 103 15.57 -7.09 11.13
CA LEU A 103 16.65 -7.72 10.37
C LEU A 103 16.31 -9.15 9.96
N ASP A 104 16.73 -9.55 8.76
CA ASP A 104 16.56 -10.90 8.24
C ASP A 104 17.25 -11.93 9.14
N GLU A 105 16.54 -13.01 9.46
CA GLU A 105 17.10 -14.11 10.24
C GLU A 105 18.17 -14.86 9.45
N GLY A 106 19.23 -15.29 10.12
CA GLY A 106 20.32 -16.01 9.47
C GLY A 106 21.56 -16.15 10.35
N SER A 107 22.54 -16.89 9.83
CA SER A 107 23.83 -16.99 10.48
C SER A 107 24.53 -15.62 10.50
N ASN A 108 25.12 -15.29 11.64
CA ASN A 108 25.82 -14.03 11.89
C ASN A 108 24.94 -12.77 11.73
N THR A 109 23.60 -12.82 11.76
CA THR A 109 22.79 -11.58 11.79
C THR A 109 23.04 -10.80 13.08
N ALA A 110 23.13 -9.47 12.97
CA ALA A 110 23.23 -8.59 14.14
C ALA A 110 21.94 -8.68 15.01
N SER A 111 22.03 -8.33 16.28
CA SER A 111 20.84 -8.25 17.15
C SER A 111 20.85 -7.03 18.05
N GLY A 112 19.66 -6.66 18.53
CA GLY A 112 19.43 -5.46 19.35
C GLY A 112 19.27 -4.17 18.55
N LEU A 113 19.00 -4.25 17.24
CA LEU A 113 18.75 -3.11 16.37
C LEU A 113 17.82 -3.46 15.21
N GLY A 114 17.18 -2.44 14.66
CA GLY A 114 16.41 -2.49 13.41
C GLY A 114 16.80 -1.35 12.47
N ILE A 115 16.15 -1.28 11.32
CA ILE A 115 16.37 -0.22 10.31
C ILE A 115 15.21 0.77 10.35
N GLU A 116 15.54 2.05 10.55
CA GLU A 116 14.58 3.16 10.50
C GLU A 116 14.62 3.81 9.11
N ILE A 117 13.46 4.02 8.49
CA ILE A 117 13.30 4.81 7.26
C ILE A 117 12.83 6.21 7.65
N LEU A 118 13.40 7.21 6.99
CA LEU A 118 13.18 8.63 7.27
C LEU A 118 12.72 9.34 5.99
N ASP A 119 11.76 10.25 6.12
CA ASP A 119 11.31 11.12 5.04
C ASP A 119 12.33 12.24 4.72
N ALA A 120 11.99 13.07 3.74
CA ALA A 120 12.76 14.24 3.34
C ALA A 120 13.07 15.23 4.49
N ASN A 121 12.28 15.23 5.55
CA ASN A 121 12.42 16.09 6.72
C ASN A 121 13.09 15.38 7.89
N MET A 122 13.71 14.21 7.67
CA MET A 122 14.32 13.37 8.69
C MET A 122 13.33 12.89 9.76
N ARG A 123 12.04 12.76 9.41
CA ARG A 123 11.01 12.22 10.29
C ARG A 123 10.84 10.72 10.03
N PRO A 124 10.69 9.88 11.07
CA PRO A 124 10.46 8.45 10.89
C PRO A 124 9.20 8.19 10.05
N VAL A 125 9.34 7.35 9.04
CA VAL A 125 8.22 6.84 8.25
C VAL A 125 7.61 5.66 8.99
N LYS A 126 6.29 5.69 9.17
CA LYS A 126 5.56 4.57 9.76
C LYS A 126 5.44 3.43 8.74
N LEU A 127 5.80 2.23 9.16
CA LEU A 127 5.72 1.04 8.33
C LEU A 127 4.28 0.52 8.24
N ASN A 128 3.98 -0.16 7.14
CA ASN A 128 2.72 -0.85 6.87
C ASN A 128 1.47 0.05 7.03
N ASP A 129 1.64 1.36 6.86
CA ASP A 129 0.59 2.34 7.02
C ASP A 129 0.25 2.97 5.66
N LEU A 130 -0.77 2.41 5.00
CA LEU A 130 -1.40 3.03 3.84
C LEU A 130 -2.84 3.37 4.20
N HIS A 131 -3.05 4.56 4.78
CA HIS A 131 -4.38 5.03 5.15
C HIS A 131 -4.71 6.38 4.51
N ALA A 132 -5.99 6.63 4.30
CA ALA A 132 -6.50 7.83 3.63
C ALA A 132 -6.15 9.16 4.34
N GLY A 133 -5.59 9.11 5.56
CA GLY A 133 -5.16 10.26 6.33
C GLY A 133 -3.69 10.67 6.11
N MET A 134 -2.91 9.94 5.32
CA MET A 134 -1.55 10.34 4.98
C MET A 134 -1.53 11.62 4.13
N GLN A 135 -0.51 12.45 4.34
CA GLN A 135 -0.35 13.68 3.56
C GLN A 135 0.14 13.35 2.15
N TRP A 136 -0.45 14.02 1.15
CA TRP A 136 0.02 13.98 -0.22
C TRP A 136 1.37 14.68 -0.36
N ILE A 137 2.32 14.01 -1.00
CA ILE A 137 3.57 14.62 -1.45
C ILE A 137 3.28 15.27 -2.80
N PRO A 138 3.48 16.59 -2.94
CA PRO A 138 3.19 17.28 -4.19
C PRO A 138 4.13 16.80 -5.31
N LEU A 139 3.55 16.54 -6.48
CA LEU A 139 4.27 16.22 -7.70
C LEU A 139 4.10 17.34 -8.72
N VAL A 140 5.11 17.51 -9.56
CA VAL A 140 5.04 18.35 -10.75
C VAL A 140 4.57 17.48 -11.92
N PRO A 141 3.39 17.76 -12.51
CA PRO A 141 2.89 17.00 -13.66
C PRO A 141 3.84 17.08 -14.85
N GLU A 142 3.86 16.03 -15.68
CA GLU A 142 4.66 15.97 -16.92
C GLU A 142 6.18 16.13 -16.70
N GLN A 143 6.66 15.94 -15.47
CA GLN A 143 8.07 15.99 -15.10
C GLN A 143 8.52 14.76 -14.31
N ASN A 144 9.83 14.57 -14.25
CA ASN A 144 10.43 13.62 -13.32
C ASN A 144 10.38 14.20 -11.90
N ASN A 145 9.90 13.40 -10.95
CA ASN A 145 9.79 13.77 -9.56
C ASN A 145 10.71 12.88 -8.71
N ILE A 146 11.51 13.50 -7.84
CA ILE A 146 12.45 12.80 -6.97
C ILE A 146 11.92 12.89 -5.54
N LEU A 147 11.71 11.72 -4.92
CA LEU A 147 11.27 11.60 -3.53
C LEU A 147 12.48 11.18 -2.67
N PRO A 148 13.08 12.11 -1.91
CA PRO A 148 14.24 11.80 -1.09
C PRO A 148 13.83 11.13 0.22
N TYR A 149 14.59 10.11 0.60
CA TYR A 149 14.45 9.37 1.84
C TYR A 149 15.84 9.12 2.44
N SER A 150 15.88 8.58 3.66
CA SER A 150 17.10 8.07 4.25
C SER A 150 16.83 6.83 5.08
N ALA A 151 17.85 6.00 5.26
CA ALA A 151 17.79 4.85 6.15
C ALA A 151 18.92 4.92 7.18
N ARG A 152 18.68 4.43 8.40
CA ARG A 152 19.70 4.30 9.44
C ARG A 152 19.42 3.12 10.35
N LEU A 153 20.45 2.63 11.03
CA LEU A 153 20.29 1.67 12.12
C LEU A 153 19.81 2.40 13.37
N LYS A 154 18.93 1.75 14.14
CA LYS A 154 18.49 2.22 15.45
C LYS A 154 18.45 1.05 16.43
N SER A 155 19.12 1.21 17.58
CA SER A 155 19.14 0.18 18.60
C SER A 155 17.79 0.04 19.30
N THR A 156 17.34 -1.20 19.47
CA THR A 156 16.14 -1.55 20.23
C THR A 156 16.50 -2.03 21.64
N GLN A 157 17.74 -2.51 21.82
CA GLN A 157 18.25 -3.00 23.09
C GLN A 157 19.50 -2.24 23.54
N LYS A 158 19.83 -2.37 24.83
CA LYS A 158 21.03 -1.75 25.43
C LYS A 158 22.33 -2.37 24.93
N SER A 159 22.32 -3.66 24.60
CA SER A 159 23.46 -4.37 24.04
C SER A 159 23.17 -4.74 22.59
N VAL A 160 23.99 -4.23 21.68
CA VAL A 160 23.97 -4.63 20.27
C VAL A 160 25.04 -5.69 20.05
N ASN A 161 24.65 -6.83 19.48
CA ASN A 161 25.61 -7.85 19.07
C ASN A 161 26.01 -7.64 17.59
N PRO A 162 27.32 -7.63 17.27
CA PRO A 162 27.78 -7.48 15.89
C PRO A 162 27.27 -8.58 14.97
N GLY A 163 27.02 -8.22 13.72
CA GLY A 163 26.61 -9.16 12.69
C GLY A 163 26.24 -8.47 11.38
N LEU A 164 25.71 -9.27 10.46
CA LEU A 164 25.18 -8.86 9.18
C LEU A 164 23.87 -8.11 9.40
N VAL A 165 23.70 -7.03 8.66
CA VAL A 165 22.48 -6.23 8.61
C VAL A 165 21.89 -6.42 7.22
N ARG A 166 20.72 -7.05 7.16
CA ARG A 166 19.90 -7.18 5.96
C ARG A 166 18.45 -7.04 6.36
N ALA A 167 17.66 -6.39 5.52
CA ALA A 167 16.22 -6.36 5.62
C ALA A 167 15.66 -6.06 4.23
N SER A 168 14.40 -6.42 4.00
CA SER A 168 13.69 -6.08 2.77
C SER A 168 12.44 -5.27 3.09
N ALA A 169 12.17 -4.27 2.26
CA ALA A 169 10.95 -3.48 2.29
C ALA A 169 10.45 -3.23 0.87
N THR A 170 9.14 -3.07 0.72
CA THR A 170 8.47 -2.71 -0.53
C THR A 170 7.77 -1.39 -0.35
N PHE A 171 7.96 -0.45 -1.28
CA PHE A 171 7.16 0.77 -1.28
C PHE A 171 5.93 0.62 -2.18
N THR A 172 4.83 1.23 -1.79
CA THR A 172 3.57 1.29 -2.56
C THR A 172 3.21 2.74 -2.80
N LEU A 173 2.75 3.04 -4.02
CA LEU A 173 2.38 4.38 -4.45
C LEU A 173 0.86 4.47 -4.63
N GLU A 174 0.25 5.50 -4.05
CA GLU A 174 -1.11 5.94 -4.36
C GLU A 174 -0.99 7.31 -5.03
N PHE A 175 -1.57 7.49 -6.21
CA PHE A 175 -1.54 8.76 -6.95
C PHE A 175 -2.86 9.52 -6.78
N GLN A 176 -2.76 10.85 -6.75
CA GLN A 176 -3.91 11.75 -6.63
C GLN A 176 -4.54 12.05 -7.99
#